data_AF-A0A842QP76-F1
#
_entry.id   AF-A0A842QP76-F1
#
_cell.length_a   1.000
_cell.length_b   1.000
_cell.length_c   1.000
_cell.angle_alpha   90.00
_cell.angle_beta   90.00
_cell.angle_gamma   90.00
#
_symmetry.space_group_name_H-M   'P 1'
#
loop_
_entity.id
_entity.type
_entity.pdbx_description
1 polymer ?
#
loop_
_entity_poly.entity_id
_entity_poly.type
_entity_poly.pdbx_seq_one_letter_code
_entity_poly.pdbx_strand_id
1 'polypeptide(L)'
;MFQSVQRLRRDEKLIIFLGVILTVIVFYFINYYFIGQGMIYWALVETGVMWLVIISLLILADNQRILNEELKDILRESIKESKTLKQISREQLEEIKLLRGSKKK
;
A
#
# COMPACT_ATOMS: atom_id res chain seq x y z
N MET A 1 16.60 -4.32 -1.36
CA MET A 1 15.87 -5.01 -0.27
C MET A 1 15.80 -4.07 0.92
N PHE A 2 14.60 -3.64 1.31
CA PHE A 2 14.26 -2.82 2.50
C PHE A 2 14.95 -1.44 2.67
N GLN A 3 14.60 -0.46 1.84
CA GLN A 3 14.88 0.97 2.14
C GLN A 3 13.64 1.88 2.08
N SER A 4 12.41 1.35 2.07
CA SER A 4 11.19 2.17 2.00
C SER A 4 10.57 2.58 3.34
N VAL A 5 11.20 2.28 4.49
CA VAL A 5 10.58 2.51 5.81
C VAL A 5 10.75 3.94 6.37
N GLN A 6 11.47 4.87 5.74
CA GLN A 6 11.83 6.14 6.43
C GLN A 6 11.43 7.47 5.77
N ARG A 7 10.48 7.48 4.83
CA ARG A 7 9.83 8.75 4.46
C ARG A 7 8.33 8.60 4.49
N LEU A 8 7.75 8.90 5.66
CA LEU A 8 6.35 9.27 5.75
C LEU A 8 6.08 10.31 4.66
N ARG A 9 5.26 9.95 3.68
CA ARG A 9 4.84 10.88 2.61
C ARG A 9 4.14 12.06 3.28
N ARG A 10 4.17 13.23 2.63
CA ARG A 10 3.49 14.44 3.17
C ARG A 10 2.02 14.14 3.49
N ASP A 11 1.42 13.25 2.73
CA ASP A 11 0.03 12.83 2.84
C ASP A 11 -0.22 12.02 4.13
N GLU A 12 0.67 11.09 4.49
CA GLU A 12 0.58 10.34 5.75
C GLU A 12 0.73 11.25 6.97
N LYS A 13 1.63 12.24 6.91
CA LYS A 13 1.77 13.23 7.99
C LYS A 13 0.50 14.05 8.17
N LEU A 14 -0.18 14.38 7.07
CA LEU A 14 -1.44 15.14 7.08
C LEU A 14 -2.58 14.29 7.67
N ILE A 15 -2.65 13.00 7.35
CA ILE A 15 -3.62 12.06 7.93
C ILE A 15 -3.41 11.90 9.44
N ILE A 16 -2.15 11.72 9.88
CA ILE A 16 -1.82 11.62 11.31
C ILE A 16 -2.21 12.91 12.03
N PHE A 17 -1.88 14.07 11.46
CA PHE A 17 -2.23 15.36 12.02
C PHE A 17 -3.75 15.55 12.13
N LEU A 18 -4.51 15.17 11.09
CA LEU A 18 -5.97 15.19 11.10
C LEU A 18 -6.53 14.28 12.20
N GLY A 19 -5.96 13.08 12.37
CA GLY A 19 -6.37 12.13 13.41
C GLY A 19 -6.15 12.66 14.82
N VAL A 20 -5.04 13.35 15.07
CA VAL A 20 -4.77 14.00 16.36
C VAL A 20 -5.77 15.13 16.62
N ILE A 21 -6.04 15.99 15.64
CA ILE A 21 -7.02 17.07 15.76
C ILE A 21 -8.41 16.51 16.07
N LEU A 22 -8.86 15.49 15.32
CA LEU A 22 -10.15 14.86 15.55
C LEU A 22 -10.27 14.26 16.95
N THR A 23 -9.21 13.62 17.44
CA THR A 23 -9.19 13.04 18.78
C THR A 23 -9.31 14.13 19.86
N VAL A 24 -8.60 15.25 19.72
CA VAL A 24 -8.69 16.39 20.64
C VAL A 24 -10.09 17.01 20.62
N ILE A 25 -10.68 17.19 19.44
CA ILE A 25 -12.05 17.74 19.30
C ILE A 25 -13.07 16.80 19.96
N VAL A 26 -13.04 15.51 19.64
CA VAL A 26 -13.95 14.51 20.21
C VAL A 26 -13.79 14.46 21.73
N PHE A 27 -12.55 14.45 22.23
CA PHE A 27 -12.29 14.46 23.66
C PHE A 27 -12.81 15.72 24.34
N TYR A 28 -12.59 16.90 23.75
CA TYR A 28 -13.10 18.18 24.27
C TYR A 28 -14.63 18.17 24.38
N PHE A 29 -15.33 17.72 23.33
CA PHE A 29 -16.78 17.63 23.35
C PHE A 29 -17.29 16.62 24.39
N ILE A 30 -16.69 15.43 24.45
CA ILE A 30 -17.06 14.42 25.47
C ILE A 30 -16.90 15.03 26.87
N ASN A 31 -15.78 15.70 27.15
CA ASN A 31 -15.50 16.27 28.46
C ASN A 31 -16.45 17.42 28.81
N TYR A 32 -16.72 18.33 27.86
CA TYR A 32 -17.66 19.43 28.03
C TYR A 32 -19.08 18.93 28.32
N TYR A 33 -19.58 17.95 27.56
CA TYR A 33 -20.91 17.40 27.78
C TYR A 33 -21.00 16.54 29.04
N PHE A 34 -19.94 15.79 29.36
CA PHE A 34 -19.88 14.96 30.56
C PHE A 34 -19.87 15.80 31.84
N ILE A 35 -19.05 16.85 31.91
CA ILE A 35 -18.99 17.74 33.07
C ILE A 35 -20.25 18.62 33.17
N GLY A 36 -20.79 19.09 32.03
CA GLY A 36 -21.92 20.01 32.01
C GLY A 36 -23.29 19.36 32.29
N GLN A 37 -23.53 18.14 31.81
CA GLN A 37 -24.86 17.49 31.92
C GLN A 37 -24.84 16.15 32.67
N GLY A 38 -23.67 15.63 33.04
CA GLY A 38 -23.55 14.32 33.69
C GLY A 38 -23.96 13.13 32.81
N MET A 39 -24.26 13.37 31.53
CA MET A 39 -24.69 12.36 30.57
C MET A 39 -23.76 12.34 29.36
N ILE A 40 -23.27 11.13 29.04
CA ILE A 40 -22.56 10.90 27.78
C ILE A 40 -23.61 10.74 26.69
N TYR A 41 -23.66 11.68 25.74
CA TYR A 41 -24.45 11.50 24.53
C TYR A 41 -23.81 10.39 23.68
N TRP A 42 -24.46 9.23 23.62
CA TRP A 42 -23.98 8.09 22.82
C TRP A 42 -23.75 8.45 21.35
N ALA A 43 -24.51 9.39 20.81
CA ALA A 43 -24.31 9.92 19.46
C ALA A 43 -22.92 10.57 19.25
N LEU A 44 -22.32 11.19 20.28
CA LEU A 44 -20.96 11.74 20.19
C LEU A 44 -19.91 10.63 20.12
N VAL A 45 -20.11 9.55 20.87
CA VAL A 45 -19.23 8.38 20.85
C VAL A 45 -19.35 7.67 19.50
N GLU A 46 -20.57 7.46 19.01
CA GLU A 46 -20.83 6.89 17.68
C GLU A 46 -20.17 7.73 16.57
N THR A 47 -20.30 9.05 16.63
CA THR A 47 -19.65 9.98 15.70
C THR A 47 -18.13 9.85 15.75
N GLY A 48 -17.53 9.80 16.95
CA GLY A 48 -16.10 9.60 17.12
C GLY A 48 -15.60 8.28 16.52
N VAL A 49 -16.35 7.18 16.74
CA VAL A 49 -16.04 5.87 16.16
C VAL A 49 -16.16 5.90 14.64
N MET A 50 -17.20 6.52 14.09
CA MET A 50 -17.37 6.69 12.63
C MET A 50 -16.16 7.40 12.00
N TRP A 51 -15.68 8.48 12.63
CA TRP A 51 -14.50 9.20 12.15
C TRP A 51 -13.24 8.34 12.16
N LEU A 52 -13.04 7.50 13.18
CA LEU A 52 -11.93 6.55 13.22
C LEU A 52 -12.01 5.51 12.10
N VAL A 53 -13.22 5.02 11.78
CA VAL A 53 -13.43 4.10 10.66
C VAL A 53 -13.11 4.78 9.33
N ILE A 54 -13.55 6.02 9.12
CA ILE A 54 -13.28 6.79 7.89
C ILE A 54 -11.76 7.00 7.72
N ILE A 55 -11.05 7.39 8.77
CA ILE A 55 -9.59 7.56 8.72
C ILE A 55 -8.91 6.23 8.36
N SER A 56 -9.37 5.12 8.94
CA SER A 56 -8.83 3.79 8.65
C SER A 56 -9.05 3.39 7.18
N LEU A 57 -10.23 3.67 6.63
CA LEU A 57 -10.54 3.42 5.22
C LEU A 57 -9.68 4.27 4.27
N LEU A 58 -9.41 5.53 4.62
CA LEU A 58 -8.52 6.39 3.84
C LEU A 58 -7.09 5.84 3.78
N ILE A 59 -6.56 5.39 4.92
CA ILE A 59 -5.24 4.75 4.99
C ILE A 59 -5.22 3.47 4.14
N LEU A 60 -6.27 2.66 4.24
CA LEU A 60 -6.37 1.40 3.48
C LEU A 60 -6.43 1.65 1.96
N ALA A 61 -7.17 2.69 1.54
CA ALA A 61 -7.28 3.06 0.13
C ALA A 61 -5.95 3.57 -0.45
N ASP A 62 -5.16 4.32 0.32
CA ASP A 62 -3.83 4.76 -0.10
C ASP A 62 -2.89 3.55 -0.25
N ASN A 63 -2.86 2.67 0.74
CA ASN A 63 -2.08 1.42 0.70
C ASN A 63 -2.44 0.54 -0.50
N GLN A 64 -3.73 0.44 -0.85
CA GLN A 64 -4.14 -0.31 -2.05
C GLN A 64 -3.60 0.29 -3.35
N ARG A 65 -3.53 1.63 -3.46
CA ARG A 65 -2.95 2.28 -4.65
C ARG A 65 -1.47 1.95 -4.79
N ILE A 66 -0.73 2.02 -3.69
CA ILE A 66 0.70 1.73 -3.65
C ILE A 66 0.95 0.26 -4.03
N LEU A 67 0.22 -0.66 -3.43
CA LEU A 67 0.33 -2.09 -3.74
C LEU A 67 0.03 -2.38 -5.22
N ASN A 68 -0.95 -1.71 -5.81
CA ASN A 68 -1.26 -1.87 -7.23
C ASN A 68 -0.14 -1.35 -8.15
N GLU A 69 0.52 -0.26 -7.78
CA GLU A 69 1.67 0.27 -8.53
C GLU A 69 2.88 -0.67 -8.41
N GLU A 70 3.22 -1.11 -7.20
CA GLU A 70 4.31 -2.07 -6.97
C GLU A 70 4.05 -3.38 -7.71
N LEU A 71 2.82 -3.91 -7.66
CA LEU A 71 2.46 -5.13 -8.36
C LEU A 71 2.63 -4.96 -9.87
N LYS A 72 2.25 -3.80 -10.43
CA LYS A 72 2.40 -3.51 -11.86
C LYS A 72 3.87 -3.48 -12.28
N ASP A 73 4.75 -2.93 -11.46
CA ASP A 73 6.18 -2.89 -11.74
C ASP A 73 6.81 -4.28 -11.65
N ILE A 74 6.48 -5.07 -10.63
CA ILE A 74 6.89 -6.48 -10.51
C ILE A 74 6.43 -7.27 -11.74
N LEU A 75 5.19 -7.07 -12.19
CA LEU A 75 4.63 -7.81 -13.32
C LEU A 75 5.31 -7.43 -14.64
N ARG A 76 5.69 -6.15 -14.81
CA ARG A 76 6.49 -5.69 -15.97
C ARG A 76 7.88 -6.31 -15.98
N GLU A 77 8.53 -6.37 -14.84
CA GLU A 77 9.85 -6.98 -14.70
C GLU A 77 9.79 -8.48 -14.99
N SER A 78 8.81 -9.19 -14.42
CA SER A 78 8.56 -10.60 -14.69
C SER A 78 8.30 -10.90 -16.19
N ILE A 79 7.52 -10.04 -16.88
CA ILE A 79 7.31 -10.18 -18.33
C ILE A 79 8.62 -10.03 -19.10
N LYS A 80 9.47 -9.06 -18.71
CA LYS A 80 10.76 -8.82 -19.35
C LYS A 80 11.70 -10.01 -19.15
N GLU A 81 11.81 -10.52 -17.93
CA GLU A 81 12.58 -11.72 -17.60
C GLU A 81 12.11 -12.93 -18.41
N SER A 82 10.79 -13.15 -18.50
CA SER A 82 10.23 -14.25 -19.29
C SER A 82 10.58 -14.14 -20.78
N LYS A 83 10.58 -12.93 -21.35
CA LYS A 83 11.00 -12.70 -22.74
C LYS A 83 12.48 -13.00 -22.92
N THR A 84 13.33 -12.53 -22.02
CA THR A 84 14.78 -12.80 -22.07
C THR A 84 15.08 -14.29 -21.94
N LEU A 85 14.43 -14.99 -21.01
CA LEU A 85 14.57 -16.45 -20.86
C LEU A 85 14.16 -17.21 -22.12
N LYS A 86 13.06 -16.80 -22.77
CA LYS A 86 12.63 -17.38 -24.05
C LYS A 86 13.64 -17.16 -25.16
N GLN A 87 14.29 -16.01 -25.21
CA GLN A 87 15.31 -15.70 -26.20
C GLN A 87 16.56 -16.57 -25.98
N ILE A 88 17.09 -16.61 -24.75
CA ILE A 88 18.24 -17.43 -24.38
C ILE A 88 17.96 -18.91 -24.69
N SER A 89 16.77 -19.40 -24.37
CA SER A 89 16.39 -20.78 -24.66
C SER A 89 16.36 -21.09 -26.17
N ARG A 90 15.97 -20.12 -27.02
CA ARG A 90 16.03 -20.28 -28.48
C ARG A 90 17.48 -20.29 -28.99
N GLU A 91 18.29 -19.35 -28.53
CA GLU A 91 19.70 -19.26 -28.91
C GLU A 91 20.47 -20.54 -28.53
N GLN A 92 20.26 -21.05 -27.31
CA GLN A 92 20.84 -22.32 -26.88
C GLN A 92 20.35 -23.52 -27.72
N LEU A 93 19.06 -23.54 -28.10
CA LEU A 93 18.52 -24.60 -28.94
C LEU A 93 19.13 -24.58 -30.35
N GLU A 94 19.36 -23.40 -30.91
CA GLU A 94 20.03 -23.22 -32.19
C GLU A 94 21.50 -23.65 -32.12
N GLU A 95 22.21 -23.25 -31.06
CA GLU A 95 23.60 -23.64 -30.83
C GLU A 95 23.74 -25.16 -30.70
N ILE A 96 22.86 -25.82 -29.94
CA ILE A 96 22.83 -27.29 -29.82
C ILE A 96 22.56 -27.95 -31.18
N LYS A 97 21.66 -27.39 -32.00
CA LYS A 97 21.39 -27.92 -33.35
C LYS A 97 22.61 -27.80 -34.27
N LEU A 98 23.30 -26.66 -34.25
CA LEU A 98 24.53 -26.44 -35.02
C LEU A 98 25.64 -27.42 -34.59
N LEU A 99 25.84 -27.58 -33.28
CA LEU A 99 26.84 -28.52 -32.73
C LEU A 99 26.51 -29.97 -33.12
N ARG A 100 25.25 -30.39 -33.04
CA ARG A 100 24.81 -31.73 -33.48
C ARG A 100 24.91 -31.93 -34.99
N GLY A 101 24.67 -30.89 -35.79
CA GLY A 101 24.86 -30.92 -37.24
C GLY A 101 26.33 -31.03 -37.65
N SER A 102 27.23 -30.35 -36.94
CA SER A 102 28.67 -30.40 -37.22
C SER A 102 29.31 -31.76 -36.95
N LYS A 103 28.82 -32.51 -35.94
CA LYS A 103 29.31 -33.86 -35.60
C LYS A 103 28.90 -34.96 -36.60
N LYS A 104 28.08 -34.65 -37.61
CA LYS A 104 27.59 -35.60 -38.61
C LYS A 104 28.35 -35.57 -39.95
N LYS A 105 29.39 -34.74 -40.07
CA LYS A 105 30.39 -34.79 -41.14
C LYS A 105 31.69 -35.36 -40.60
#